data_AF-A0A1C6V4C8-F1
#
_entry.id   AF-A0A1C6V4C8-F1
#
_cell.length_a   1.000
_cell.length_b   1.000
_cell.length_c   1.000
_cell.angle_alpha   90.00
_cell.angle_beta   90.00
_cell.angle_gamma   90.00
#
_symmetry.space_group_name_H-M   'P 1'
#
loop_
_entity.id
_entity.type
_entity.pdbx_description
1 polymer ?
#
loop_
_entity_poly.entity_id
_entity_poly.type
_entity_poly.pdbx_seq_one_letter_code
_entity_poly.pdbx_strand_id
1 'polypeptide(L)'
;MLVTNRFVVETDAADTFTERAHAALTVLAACPGYLRGHLLRALDDPRHWSLLTEWESVGTYRRALGNFDVKIHATPLLAESLDEPSAYEALASAAPGGDVVVASSDRAADPYR
;
A
#
# COMPACT_ATOMS: atom_id res chain seq x y z
N MET A 1 -6.21 7.74 -1.77
CA MET A 1 -5.38 7.31 -0.62
C MET A 1 -4.25 6.40 -1.10
N LEU A 2 -3.05 6.57 -0.58
CA LEU A 2 -1.88 5.74 -0.87
C LEU A 2 -1.51 4.88 0.34
N VAL A 3 -1.14 3.63 0.11
CA VAL A 3 -0.65 2.71 1.12
C VAL A 3 0.71 2.17 0.68
N THR A 4 1.71 2.27 1.54
CA THR A 4 3.06 1.71 1.33
C THR A 4 3.42 0.84 2.52
N ASN A 5 3.54 -0.47 2.30
CA ASN A 5 4.05 -1.39 3.31
C ASN A 5 5.50 -1.72 2.96
N ARG A 6 6.44 -1.35 3.83
CA ARG A 6 7.87 -1.61 3.60
C ARG A 6 8.29 -2.90 4.30
N PHE A 7 9.25 -3.60 3.69
CA PHE A 7 9.75 -4.88 4.15
C PHE A 7 11.27 -4.91 4.08
N VAL A 8 11.87 -5.69 4.97
CA VAL A 8 13.26 -6.14 4.85
C VAL A 8 13.22 -7.64 4.58
N VAL A 9 13.76 -8.06 3.45
CA VAL A 9 13.67 -9.42 2.91
C VAL A 9 15.08 -9.93 2.71
N GLU A 10 15.39 -11.06 3.34
CA GLU A 10 16.68 -11.72 3.12
C GLU A 10 16.81 -12.19 1.67
N THR A 11 18.04 -12.18 1.16
CA THR A 11 18.28 -12.36 -0.29
C THR A 11 17.87 -13.76 -0.77
N ASP A 12 17.99 -14.77 0.08
CA ASP A 12 17.58 -16.15 -0.18
C ASP A 12 16.06 -16.36 -0.08
N ALA A 13 15.33 -15.47 0.60
CA ALA A 13 13.87 -15.48 0.71
C ALA A 13 13.16 -14.66 -0.39
N ALA A 14 13.91 -13.96 -1.25
CA ALA A 14 13.38 -12.99 -2.19
C ALA A 14 12.36 -13.57 -3.19
N ASP A 15 12.59 -14.78 -3.70
CA ASP A 15 11.69 -15.42 -4.67
C ASP A 15 10.35 -15.78 -4.00
N THR A 16 10.40 -16.43 -2.84
CA THR A 16 9.20 -16.77 -2.06
C THR A 16 8.43 -15.53 -1.61
N PHE A 17 9.14 -14.47 -1.19
CA PHE A 17 8.51 -13.19 -0.86
C PHE A 17 7.80 -12.58 -2.09
N THR A 18 8.45 -12.63 -3.26
CA THR A 18 7.89 -12.10 -4.51
C THR A 18 6.60 -12.83 -4.90
N GLU A 19 6.57 -14.16 -4.81
CA GLU A 19 5.37 -14.96 -5.06
C GLU A 19 4.21 -14.59 -4.12
N ARG A 20 4.50 -14.44 -2.82
CA ARG A 20 3.51 -14.02 -1.82
C ARG A 20 3.01 -12.59 -2.08
N ALA A 21 3.91 -11.68 -2.45
CA ALA A 21 3.59 -10.31 -2.80
C ALA A 21 2.72 -10.22 -4.06
N HIS A 22 2.97 -11.07 -5.07
CA HIS A 22 2.11 -11.18 -6.24
C HIS A 22 0.72 -11.71 -5.89
N ALA A 23 0.62 -12.75 -5.05
CA ALA A 23 -0.67 -13.25 -4.58
C ALA A 23 -1.44 -12.18 -3.80
N ALA A 24 -0.77 -11.44 -2.91
CA ALA A 24 -1.33 -10.32 -2.19
C ALA A 24 -1.84 -9.22 -3.14
N LEU A 25 -1.04 -8.82 -4.13
CA LEU A 25 -1.45 -7.83 -5.13
C LEU A 25 -2.68 -8.28 -5.93
N THR A 26 -2.74 -9.54 -6.35
CA THR A 26 -3.88 -10.07 -7.10
C THR A 26 -5.18 -9.96 -6.30
N VAL A 27 -5.19 -10.36 -5.02
CA VAL A 27 -6.42 -10.32 -4.20
C VAL A 27 -6.81 -8.89 -3.81
N LEU A 28 -5.83 -8.01 -3.59
CA LEU A 28 -6.09 -6.59 -3.34
C LEU A 28 -6.65 -5.91 -4.58
N ALA A 29 -6.10 -6.22 -5.77
CA ALA A 29 -6.55 -5.67 -7.04
C ALA A 29 -7.97 -6.09 -7.42
N ALA A 30 -8.44 -7.23 -6.91
CA ALA A 30 -9.83 -7.69 -7.09
C ALA A 30 -10.84 -6.97 -6.18
N CYS A 31 -10.39 -6.16 -5.21
CA CYS A 31 -11.28 -5.50 -4.27
C CYS A 31 -11.88 -4.20 -4.84
N PRO A 32 -13.17 -3.90 -4.57
CA PRO A 32 -13.78 -2.63 -4.95
C PRO A 32 -13.02 -1.42 -4.38
N GLY A 33 -12.78 -0.43 -5.25
CA GLY A 33 -12.09 0.81 -4.90
C GLY A 33 -10.56 0.73 -4.85
N TYR A 34 -9.97 -0.39 -5.31
CA TYR A 34 -8.56 -0.45 -5.67
C TYR A 34 -8.31 0.30 -6.99
N LEU A 35 -7.27 1.12 -7.04
CA LEU A 35 -6.93 1.94 -8.21
C LEU A 35 -5.67 1.44 -8.93
N ARG A 36 -4.60 1.18 -8.18
CA ARG A 36 -3.34 0.65 -8.73
C ARG A 36 -2.46 0.06 -7.62
N GLY A 37 -1.41 -0.65 -8.02
CA GLY A 37 -0.39 -1.10 -7.09
C GLY A 37 0.86 -1.61 -7.76
N HIS A 38 1.94 -1.63 -6.99
CA HIS A 38 3.29 -1.94 -7.42
C HIS A 38 4.04 -2.68 -6.32
N LEU A 39 4.78 -3.71 -6.71
CA LEU A 39 5.86 -4.26 -5.90
C LEU A 39 7.17 -3.59 -6.32
N LEU A 40 7.87 -3.01 -5.36
CA LEU A 40 9.06 -2.20 -5.57
C LEU A 40 10.21 -2.78 -4.76
N ARG A 41 11.43 -2.66 -5.28
CA ARG A 41 12.67 -2.97 -4.58
C ARG A 41 13.58 -1.76 -4.63
N ALA A 42 14.25 -1.48 -3.52
CA ALA A 42 15.22 -0.39 -3.46
C ALA A 42 16.41 -0.70 -4.39
N LEU A 43 16.97 0.35 -5.02
CA LEU A 43 18.08 0.22 -5.96
C LEU A 43 19.44 0.16 -5.26
N ASP A 44 19.51 0.67 -4.03
CA ASP A 44 20.69 0.82 -3.20
C ASP A 44 20.90 -0.35 -2.23
N ASP A 45 19.83 -0.88 -1.61
CA ASP A 45 19.86 -2.14 -0.84
C ASP A 45 18.75 -3.11 -1.31
N PRO A 46 19.09 -4.21 -2.01
CA PRO A 46 18.11 -5.14 -2.58
C PRO A 46 17.29 -5.91 -1.55
N ARG A 47 17.63 -5.82 -0.26
CA ARG A 47 16.80 -6.39 0.82
C ARG A 47 15.59 -5.52 1.15
N HIS A 48 15.56 -4.26 0.74
CA HIS A 48 14.44 -3.37 1.05
C HIS A 48 13.40 -3.39 -0.06
N TRP A 49 12.18 -3.75 0.30
CA TRP A 49 11.04 -3.83 -0.62
C TRP A 49 9.89 -2.94 -0.13
N SER A 50 9.02 -2.55 -1.05
CA SER A 50 7.78 -1.87 -0.74
C SER A 50 6.63 -2.41 -1.59
N LEU A 51 5.51 -2.69 -0.94
CA LEU A 51 4.22 -2.91 -1.59
C LEU A 51 3.41 -1.63 -1.54
N LEU A 52 3.33 -0.95 -2.67
CA LEU A 52 2.57 0.28 -2.84
C LEU A 52 1.21 -0.01 -3.47
N THR A 53 0.14 0.51 -2.89
CA THR A 53 -1.21 0.44 -3.47
C THR A 53 -1.92 1.79 -3.36
N GLU A 54 -2.81 2.07 -4.30
CA GLU A 54 -3.67 3.25 -4.29
C GLU A 54 -5.13 2.83 -4.25
N TRP A 55 -5.90 3.56 -3.44
CA TRP A 55 -7.30 3.28 -3.14
C TRP A 55 -8.12 4.55 -3.24
N GLU A 56 -9.37 4.42 -3.65
CA GLU A 56 -10.34 5.52 -3.73
C GLU A 56 -10.47 6.27 -2.39
N SER A 57 -10.50 5.54 -1.26
CA SER A 57 -10.63 6.13 0.07
C SER A 57 -10.07 5.22 1.17
N VAL A 58 -9.97 5.73 2.39
CA VAL A 58 -9.65 4.91 3.57
C VAL A 58 -10.71 3.84 3.84
N GLY A 59 -11.97 4.13 3.54
CA GLY A 59 -13.08 3.20 3.75
C GLY A 59 -13.03 1.99 2.82
N THR A 60 -12.67 2.19 1.55
CA THR A 60 -12.52 1.07 0.59
C THR A 60 -11.34 0.18 0.97
N TYR A 61 -10.19 0.77 1.33
CA TYR A 61 -9.03 0.02 1.84
C TYR A 61 -9.35 -0.81 3.10
N ARG A 62 -9.94 -0.19 4.13
CA ARG A 62 -10.30 -0.90 5.38
C ARG A 62 -11.28 -2.04 5.13
N ARG A 63 -12.24 -1.86 4.21
CA ARG A 63 -13.18 -2.91 3.82
C ARG A 63 -12.49 -4.04 3.07
N ALA A 64 -11.53 -3.74 2.20
CA ALA A 64 -10.74 -4.73 1.48
C ALA A 64 -9.97 -5.65 2.42
N LEU A 65 -9.36 -5.12 3.49
CA LEU A 65 -8.69 -5.93 4.53
C LEU A 65 -9.63 -6.91 5.26
N GLY A 66 -10.94 -6.68 5.20
CA GLY A 66 -11.95 -7.58 5.74
C GLY A 66 -12.27 -8.78 4.83
N ASN A 67 -11.92 -8.72 3.54
CA ASN A 67 -12.24 -9.74 2.54
C ASN A 67 -11.51 -11.07 2.84
N PHE A 68 -12.18 -12.20 2.59
CA PHE A 68 -11.67 -13.53 2.87
C PHE A 68 -10.35 -13.81 2.14
N ASP A 69 -10.30 -13.60 0.83
CA ASP A 69 -9.08 -13.88 0.04
C ASP A 69 -7.93 -12.97 0.46
N VAL A 70 -8.22 -11.71 0.83
CA VAL A 70 -7.23 -10.76 1.37
C VAL A 70 -6.71 -11.22 2.72
N LYS A 71 -7.55 -11.77 3.59
CA LYS A 71 -7.12 -12.35 4.88
C LYS A 71 -6.21 -13.55 4.72
N ILE A 72 -6.44 -14.37 3.69
CA ILE A 72 -5.64 -15.57 3.44
C ILE A 72 -4.32 -15.22 2.74
N HIS A 73 -4.35 -14.37 1.71
CA HIS A 73 -3.22 -14.18 0.80
C HIS A 73 -2.44 -12.88 1.01
N ALA A 74 -3.05 -11.82 1.55
CA ALA A 74 -2.37 -10.54 1.75
C ALA A 74 -2.03 -10.27 3.22
N THR A 75 -2.96 -10.52 4.14
CA THR A 75 -2.80 -10.15 5.57
C THR A 75 -1.54 -10.75 6.22
N PRO A 76 -1.18 -12.03 6.00
CA PRO A 76 0.05 -12.58 6.57
C PRO A 76 1.31 -11.87 6.07
N LEU A 77 1.34 -11.51 4.78
CA LEU A 77 2.45 -10.73 4.23
C LEU A 77 2.48 -9.33 4.83
N LEU A 78 1.34 -8.63 4.88
CA LEU A 78 1.26 -7.28 5.45
C LEU A 78 1.69 -7.22 6.91
N ALA A 79 1.45 -8.29 7.69
CA ALA A 79 1.90 -8.40 9.07
C ALA A 79 3.42 -8.48 9.23
N GLU A 80 4.18 -8.80 8.17
CA GLU A 80 5.65 -8.82 8.15
C GLU A 80 6.25 -7.45 7.79
N SER A 81 5.41 -6.44 7.52
CA SER A 81 5.90 -5.09 7.22
C SER A 81 6.52 -4.41 8.43
N LEU A 82 7.35 -3.40 8.17
CA LEU A 82 7.93 -2.55 9.20
C LEU A 82 6.82 -1.86 10.02
N ASP A 83 7.03 -1.73 11.33
CA ASP A 83 6.10 -1.06 12.24
C ASP A 83 6.20 0.46 12.11
N GLU A 84 5.49 1.00 11.12
CA GLU A 84 5.47 2.43 10.80
C GLU A 84 4.15 2.85 10.16
N PRO A 85 3.85 4.16 10.10
CA PRO A 85 2.72 4.66 9.33
C PRO A 85 2.83 4.25 7.85
N SER A 86 1.83 3.50 7.37
CA SER A 86 1.81 2.97 6.00
C SER A 86 0.73 3.60 5.11
N ALA A 87 -0.23 4.34 5.68
CA ALA A 87 -1.38 4.90 4.98
C ALA A 87 -1.34 6.44 4.95
N TYR A 88 -1.45 7.00 3.74
CA TYR A 88 -1.27 8.43 3.47
C TYR A 88 -2.39 8.97 2.58
N GLU A 89 -2.80 10.20 2.85
CA GLU A 89 -3.65 11.00 1.96
C GLU A 89 -2.78 11.89 1.05
N ALA A 90 -3.25 12.15 -0.17
CA ALA A 90 -2.58 13.09 -1.06
C ALA A 90 -3.09 14.49 -0.73
N LEU A 91 -2.24 15.35 -0.17
CA LEU A 91 -2.57 16.75 0.13
C LEU A 91 -2.27 17.68 -1.07
N ALA A 92 -1.40 17.25 -1.96
CA ALA A 92 -1.11 17.93 -3.21
C ALA A 92 -0.57 16.95 -4.26
N SER A 93 -0.77 17.24 -5.54
CA SER A 93 -0.22 16.47 -6.66
C SER A 93 0.11 17.38 -7.84
N ALA A 94 0.98 16.91 -8.74
CA ALA A 94 1.30 17.61 -9.99
C ALA A 94 1.53 16.58 -11.10
N ALA A 95 1.07 16.91 -12.31
CA ALA A 95 1.41 16.16 -13.52
C ALA A 95 2.76 16.64 -14.09
N PRO A 96 3.42 15.87 -14.98
CA PRO A 96 4.65 16.33 -15.63
C PRO A 96 4.47 17.70 -16.31
N GLY A 97 5.26 18.69 -15.88
CA GLY A 97 5.20 20.07 -16.40
C GLY A 97 3.96 20.88 -16.00
N GLY A 98 3.10 20.35 -15.13
CA GLY A 98 1.89 21.02 -14.65
C GLY A 98 2.07 21.74 -13.31
N ASP A 99 1.08 22.56 -12.97
CA ASP A 99 1.01 23.22 -11.66
C ASP A 99 0.67 22.22 -10.54
N VAL A 100 1.03 22.60 -9.31
CA VAL A 100 0.65 21.85 -8.11
C VAL A 100 -0.82 22.09 -7.80
N VAL A 101 -1.60 21.02 -7.73
CA VAL A 101 -3.00 21.02 -7.32
C VAL A 101 -3.08 20.56 -5.86
N VAL A 102 -3.61 21.42 -4.99
CA VAL A 102 -3.82 21.11 -3.57
C VAL A 102 -5.19 20.45 -3.40
N ALA A 103 -5.23 19.36 -2.64
CA ALA A 103 -6.45 18.63 -2.31
C ALA A 103 -6.89 18.93 -0.87
N SER A 104 -8.20 18.86 -0.63
CA SER A 104 -8.75 18.90 0.74
C SER A 104 -8.36 17.64 1.50
N SER A 105 -7.99 17.80 2.77
CA SER A 105 -7.71 16.66 3.65
C SER A 105 -8.98 15.90 4.03
N ASP A 106 -8.87 14.58 4.06
CA ASP A 106 -9.90 13.66 4.55
C ASP A 106 -9.84 13.49 6.08
N ARG A 107 -8.81 14.03 6.75
CA ARG A 107 -8.79 14.06 8.22
C ARG A 107 -9.88 14.98 8.74
N ALA A 108 -10.62 14.49 9.73
CA ALA A 108 -11.45 15.35 10.56
C ALA A 108 -10.58 16.50 11.12
N ALA A 109 -11.08 17.73 10.98
CA ALA A 109 -10.37 18.93 11.41
C ALA A 109 -10.04 18.95 12.91
N ASP A 110 -10.71 18.11 13.71
CA ASP A 110 -10.44 17.95 15.13
C ASP A 110 -10.79 16.50 15.61
N PRO A 111 -9.81 15.58 15.68
CA PRO A 111 -10.08 14.21 16.12
C PRO A 111 -10.21 14.06 17.65
N TYR A 112 -10.02 15.14 18.42
CA TYR A 112 -9.94 15.09 19.89
C TYR A 112 -10.79 16.15 20.62
N ARG A 113 -11.79 16.75 19.98
CA ARG A 113 -12.69 17.72 20.62
C ARG A 113 -14.13 17.23 20.67
#